data_AF-A0AA43KEH0-F1
#
_entry.id   AF-A0AA43KEH0-F1
#
_cell.length_a   1.000
_cell.length_b   1.000
_cell.length_c   1.000
_cell.angle_alpha   90.00
_cell.angle_beta   90.00
_cell.angle_gamma   90.00
#
_symmetry.space_group_name_H-M   'P 1'
#
loop_
_entity.id
_entity.type
_entity.pdbx_description
1 polymer ?
#
loop_
_entity_poly.entity_id
_entity_poly.type
_entity_poly.pdbx_seq_one_letter_code
_entity_poly.pdbx_strand_id
1 'polypeptide(L)'
;MWIANDHIQVGQTQQANAANHPLPDDFAQCLFSDPPYYDAIPYADLSDFFYVWLKRTLPLSLKTSFTAELTPKDDECIVDEVKGKDKTYFEQQMQKAMAEGCRFLSPEGIAVIVFAHKSTSGWEAQLQAMVNAGWTMTGSWPIDTEMGSRLRAMNSAALASSVHIVCRPRNSDDIGDWRDVLQELPQRIHSWMPRLESEGVVGADAIFACLGPALEIFSRYSRVEKASGELVTLKEYLEYLWAAVSKEALSMIFSSADTTSFEEDARLTAMWLWTLSTGNIDNNDDTSETETDDNDDDETSSKTSKTGGYTLEFDAARKIAQGLGAHLEQLTRLVEVKGSTARLLPVSERTQYLFGKEEAQTPSKTKGKAKGKNKEVEQLNLFAALGITEEEDNTDWGEKTVPHFGNTTLDRIHQSMILFAAGRSEALKRFLVEEGAGNDQRFWGLAQALSALYPTGTDEKRWVDSVLARKKGLGF
;
A
#
# COMPACT_ATOMS: atom_id res chain seq x y z
N MET A 1 -2.03 3.21 -39.43
CA MET A 1 -3.18 2.34 -39.76
C MET A 1 -4.39 2.97 -39.08
N TRP A 2 -5.15 3.77 -39.83
CA TRP A 2 -6.36 4.40 -39.31
C TRP A 2 -7.45 3.34 -39.30
N ILE A 3 -7.87 2.91 -38.11
CA ILE A 3 -9.09 2.12 -37.98
C ILE A 3 -10.25 3.11 -38.09
N ALA A 4 -10.55 3.53 -39.32
CA ALA A 4 -11.83 4.13 -39.65
C ALA A 4 -12.83 2.99 -39.72
N ASN A 5 -13.53 2.75 -38.61
CA ASN A 5 -14.64 1.81 -38.58
C ASN A 5 -15.90 2.59 -39.01
N ASP A 6 -16.39 2.34 -40.22
CA ASP A 6 -17.58 2.99 -40.81
C ASP A 6 -18.91 2.66 -40.08
N HIS A 7 -18.83 2.03 -38.92
CA HIS A 7 -19.94 1.65 -38.05
C HIS A 7 -19.87 2.25 -36.63
N ILE A 8 -19.08 3.30 -36.41
CA ILE A 8 -19.14 4.03 -35.13
C ILE A 8 -20.51 4.72 -35.05
N GLN A 9 -21.42 4.16 -34.25
CA GLN A 9 -22.62 4.88 -33.86
C GLN A 9 -22.20 6.14 -33.10
N VAL A 10 -22.80 7.27 -33.46
CA VAL A 10 -22.56 8.55 -32.80
C VAL A 10 -22.98 8.43 -31.33
N GLY A 11 -22.04 8.68 -30.41
CA GLY A 11 -22.34 8.73 -28.99
C GLY A 11 -23.24 9.93 -28.64
N GLN A 12 -24.05 9.79 -27.59
CA GLN A 12 -24.88 10.87 -27.05
C GLN A 12 -24.31 11.38 -25.74
N THR A 13 -24.36 12.70 -25.53
CA THR A 13 -24.05 13.33 -24.25
C THR A 13 -25.30 14.00 -23.70
N GLN A 14 -25.54 13.88 -22.40
CA GLN A 14 -26.68 14.52 -21.74
C GLN A 14 -26.25 15.05 -20.37
N GLN A 15 -26.69 16.26 -20.04
CA GLN A 15 -26.59 16.78 -18.68
C GLN A 15 -27.77 16.23 -17.88
N ALA A 16 -27.48 15.39 -16.89
CA ALA A 16 -28.48 14.81 -16.00
C ALA A 16 -27.88 14.63 -14.60
N ASN A 17 -28.74 14.57 -13.59
CA ASN A 17 -28.33 14.15 -12.25
C ASN A 17 -28.20 12.61 -12.26
N ALA A 18 -27.06 12.08 -11.79
CA ALA A 18 -26.84 10.64 -11.75
C ALA A 18 -27.84 9.89 -10.84
N ALA A 19 -28.41 10.56 -9.84
CA ALA A 19 -29.48 10.04 -8.99
C ALA A 19 -30.88 10.10 -9.63
N ASN A 20 -31.00 10.57 -10.88
CA ASN A 20 -32.22 10.55 -11.68
C ASN A 20 -31.84 10.43 -13.16
N HIS A 21 -31.38 9.25 -13.55
CA HIS A 21 -30.75 9.02 -14.85
C HIS A 21 -31.81 8.83 -15.95
N PRO A 22 -31.66 9.46 -17.14
CA PRO A 22 -32.70 9.46 -18.17
C PRO A 22 -32.87 8.12 -18.91
N LEU A 23 -31.96 7.17 -18.70
CA LEU A 23 -32.03 5.88 -19.39
C LEU A 23 -33.21 5.04 -18.87
N PRO A 24 -33.91 4.30 -19.76
CA PRO A 24 -34.89 3.30 -19.35
C PRO A 24 -34.26 2.16 -18.55
N ASP A 25 -35.11 1.40 -17.87
CA ASP A 25 -34.73 0.18 -17.17
C ASP A 25 -34.09 -0.83 -18.16
N ASP A 26 -33.10 -1.60 -17.69
CA ASP A 26 -32.43 -2.68 -18.43
C ASP A 26 -31.85 -2.30 -19.82
N PHE A 27 -31.59 -1.02 -20.05
CA PHE A 27 -31.19 -0.49 -21.36
C PHE A 27 -29.72 -0.73 -21.69
N ALA A 28 -28.82 -0.47 -20.73
CA ALA A 28 -27.38 -0.52 -20.96
C ALA A 28 -26.83 -1.94 -20.75
N GLN A 29 -25.81 -2.32 -21.52
CA GLN A 29 -25.07 -3.58 -21.33
C GLN A 29 -23.81 -3.38 -20.49
N CYS A 30 -23.28 -2.15 -20.47
CA CYS A 30 -22.09 -1.77 -19.72
C CYS A 30 -22.30 -0.42 -19.05
N LEU A 31 -21.83 -0.30 -17.81
CA LEU A 31 -21.71 0.96 -17.08
C LEU A 31 -20.22 1.18 -16.75
N PHE A 32 -19.70 2.36 -17.03
CA PHE A 32 -18.40 2.80 -16.53
C PHE A 32 -18.60 4.12 -15.81
N SER A 33 -18.16 4.21 -14.56
CA SER A 33 -18.34 5.41 -13.75
C SER A 33 -17.09 5.72 -12.93
N ASP A 34 -16.74 6.99 -12.88
CA ASP A 34 -15.72 7.55 -12.01
C ASP A 34 -16.41 8.58 -11.08
N PRO A 35 -17.08 8.10 -10.01
CA PRO A 35 -17.86 8.95 -9.12
C PRO A 35 -16.98 9.87 -8.26
N PRO A 36 -17.53 10.93 -7.64
CA PRO A 36 -16.78 11.77 -6.71
C PRO A 36 -16.17 11.00 -5.53
N TYR A 37 -14.90 11.26 -5.23
CA TYR A 37 -14.12 10.55 -4.19
C TYR A 37 -14.30 11.17 -2.79
N TYR A 38 -15.46 10.96 -2.17
CA TYR A 38 -15.70 11.27 -0.75
C TYR A 38 -15.35 12.73 -0.37
N ASP A 39 -14.33 12.97 0.47
CA ASP A 39 -13.86 14.30 0.90
C ASP A 39 -12.58 14.76 0.14
N ALA A 40 -12.15 14.02 -0.89
CA ALA A 40 -10.85 14.24 -1.51
C ALA A 40 -10.77 15.54 -2.32
N ILE A 41 -11.85 15.92 -3.01
CA ILE A 41 -11.87 17.04 -3.96
C ILE A 41 -13.23 17.75 -3.92
N PRO A 42 -13.27 19.09 -3.83
CA PRO A 42 -14.48 19.88 -4.08
C PRO A 42 -14.68 20.05 -5.60
N TYR A 43 -15.16 18.99 -6.26
CA TYR A 43 -15.26 18.88 -7.72
C TYR A 43 -16.00 20.04 -8.36
N ALA A 44 -17.14 20.42 -7.81
CA ALA A 44 -17.98 21.45 -8.38
C ALA A 44 -17.33 22.84 -8.23
N ASP A 45 -16.64 23.14 -7.13
CA ASP A 45 -15.93 24.43 -6.99
C ASP A 45 -14.76 24.51 -7.98
N LEU A 46 -13.99 23.44 -8.13
CA LEU A 46 -12.90 23.39 -9.12
C LEU A 46 -13.42 23.45 -10.57
N SER A 47 -14.60 22.87 -10.82
CA SER A 47 -15.21 22.85 -12.13
C SER A 47 -15.63 24.24 -12.61
N ASP A 48 -15.86 25.20 -11.71
CA ASP A 48 -16.22 26.57 -12.09
C ASP A 48 -15.14 27.25 -12.94
N PHE A 49 -13.87 26.96 -12.66
CA PHE A 49 -12.76 27.46 -13.49
C PHE A 49 -12.96 27.05 -14.95
N PHE A 50 -13.18 25.76 -15.21
CA PHE A 50 -13.36 25.24 -16.57
C PHE A 50 -14.71 25.66 -17.17
N TYR A 51 -15.78 25.60 -16.38
CA TYR A 51 -17.14 25.87 -16.81
C TYR A 51 -17.30 27.28 -17.41
N VAL A 52 -16.72 28.28 -16.75
CA VAL A 52 -16.73 29.69 -17.20
C VAL A 52 -16.04 29.86 -18.56
N TRP A 53 -14.93 29.16 -18.80
CA TRP A 53 -14.20 29.19 -20.07
C TRP A 53 -14.90 28.39 -21.17
N LEU A 54 -15.36 27.18 -20.87
CA LEU A 54 -16.07 26.31 -21.82
C LEU A 54 -17.36 26.97 -22.31
N LYS A 55 -18.14 27.59 -21.42
CA LYS A 55 -19.34 28.37 -21.77
C LYS A 55 -19.08 29.48 -22.80
N ARG A 56 -17.90 30.09 -22.77
CA ARG A 56 -17.52 31.18 -23.69
C ARG A 56 -16.98 30.67 -25.02
N THR A 57 -16.20 29.60 -24.98
CA THR A 57 -15.38 29.14 -26.12
C THR A 57 -16.03 28.03 -26.96
N LEU A 58 -16.92 27.22 -26.40
CA LEU A 58 -17.53 26.09 -27.14
C LEU A 58 -18.50 26.55 -28.24
N PRO A 59 -18.71 25.75 -29.30
CA PRO A 59 -19.76 26.00 -30.31
C PRO A 59 -21.16 26.07 -29.70
N LEU A 60 -22.07 26.84 -30.32
CA LEU A 60 -23.44 27.05 -29.81
C LEU A 60 -24.21 25.74 -29.58
N SER A 61 -23.98 24.72 -30.42
CA SER A 61 -24.57 23.39 -30.30
C SER A 61 -24.18 22.64 -29.01
N LEU A 62 -23.03 22.97 -28.41
CA LEU A 62 -22.55 22.38 -27.15
C LEU A 62 -22.80 23.30 -25.95
N LYS A 63 -23.13 24.58 -26.17
CA LYS A 63 -23.42 25.55 -25.11
C LYS A 63 -24.76 25.34 -24.43
N THR A 64 -25.65 24.53 -25.00
CA THR A 64 -26.99 24.25 -24.42
C THR A 64 -26.91 23.65 -23.01
N SER A 65 -25.80 23.01 -22.65
CA SER A 65 -25.52 22.48 -21.30
C SER A 65 -24.89 23.51 -20.34
N PHE A 66 -24.63 24.74 -20.78
CA PHE A 66 -23.95 25.79 -20.00
C PHE A 66 -24.87 26.99 -19.74
N THR A 67 -26.06 26.75 -19.22
CA THR A 67 -27.09 27.78 -19.00
C THR A 67 -26.86 28.58 -17.72
N ALA A 68 -26.51 27.90 -16.62
CA ALA A 68 -26.25 28.51 -15.31
C ALA A 68 -25.00 29.40 -15.31
N GLU A 69 -24.89 30.29 -14.32
CA GLU A 69 -23.71 31.14 -14.12
C GLU A 69 -22.47 30.32 -13.74
N LEU A 70 -22.64 29.40 -12.79
CA LEU A 70 -21.63 28.48 -12.27
C LEU A 70 -22.17 27.04 -12.27
N THR A 71 -21.32 26.07 -11.92
CA THR A 71 -21.73 24.67 -11.79
C THR A 71 -22.57 24.43 -10.52
N PRO A 72 -23.54 23.48 -10.55
CA PRO A 72 -24.40 23.20 -9.42
C PRO A 72 -23.61 22.66 -8.22
N LYS A 73 -23.84 23.25 -7.04
CA LYS A 73 -23.14 22.89 -5.79
C LYS A 73 -24.00 22.06 -4.84
N ASP A 74 -25.30 22.30 -4.82
CA ASP A 74 -26.18 21.76 -3.78
C ASP A 74 -26.27 20.22 -3.82
N ASP A 75 -26.32 19.64 -5.03
CA ASP A 75 -26.47 18.20 -5.26
C ASP A 75 -25.13 17.45 -5.43
N GLU A 76 -23.99 18.13 -5.24
CA GLU A 76 -22.69 17.49 -5.36
C GLU A 76 -22.50 16.43 -4.26
N CYS A 77 -22.26 15.19 -4.68
CA CYS A 77 -22.10 14.02 -3.81
C CYS A 77 -20.67 13.91 -3.26
N ILE A 78 -20.31 14.80 -2.33
CA ILE A 78 -19.04 14.78 -1.58
C ILE A 78 -19.31 14.88 -0.08
N VAL A 79 -18.26 14.69 0.73
CA VAL A 79 -18.25 15.12 2.12
C VAL A 79 -17.58 16.49 2.22
N ASP A 80 -18.31 17.44 2.79
CA ASP A 80 -17.87 18.80 3.08
C ASP A 80 -18.63 19.27 4.34
N GLU A 81 -17.96 19.13 5.50
CA GLU A 81 -18.55 19.48 6.80
C GLU A 81 -18.93 20.96 6.90
N VAL A 82 -18.19 21.85 6.21
CA VAL A 82 -18.45 23.30 6.22
C VAL A 82 -19.77 23.60 5.51
N LYS A 83 -20.08 22.85 4.46
CA LYS A 83 -21.35 22.94 3.72
C LYS A 83 -22.45 22.03 4.27
N GLY A 84 -22.22 21.37 5.40
CA GLY A 84 -23.20 20.48 6.04
C GLY A 84 -23.44 19.17 5.27
N LYS A 85 -22.52 18.78 4.39
CA LYS A 85 -22.54 17.51 3.66
C LYS A 85 -21.70 16.50 4.42
N ASP A 86 -22.33 15.80 5.35
CA ASP A 86 -21.65 14.81 6.18
C ASP A 86 -21.50 13.45 5.47
N LYS A 87 -20.90 12.50 6.16
CA LYS A 87 -20.77 11.11 5.70
C LYS A 87 -22.14 10.51 5.31
N THR A 88 -23.18 10.79 6.10
CA THR A 88 -24.54 10.28 5.87
C THR A 88 -25.11 10.80 4.55
N TYR A 89 -24.94 12.09 4.28
CA TYR A 89 -25.34 12.72 3.03
C TYR A 89 -24.64 12.05 1.84
N PHE A 90 -23.32 11.86 1.92
CA PHE A 90 -22.55 11.20 0.87
C PHE A 90 -23.07 9.79 0.60
N GLU A 91 -23.20 8.95 1.63
CA GLU A 91 -23.66 7.57 1.49
C GLU A 91 -25.06 7.50 0.86
N GLN A 92 -25.98 8.36 1.27
CA GLN A 92 -27.34 8.41 0.72
C GLN A 92 -27.38 8.86 -0.74
N GLN A 93 -26.62 9.90 -1.11
CA GLN A 93 -26.60 10.38 -2.48
C GLN A 93 -25.87 9.39 -3.42
N MET A 94 -24.77 8.81 -2.94
CA MET A 94 -24.03 7.79 -3.68
C MET A 94 -24.90 6.55 -3.88
N GLN A 95 -25.64 6.11 -2.86
CA GLN A 95 -26.57 5.00 -2.97
C GLN A 95 -27.66 5.28 -4.02
N LYS A 96 -28.25 6.48 -4.05
CA LYS A 96 -29.26 6.84 -5.05
C LYS A 96 -28.70 6.80 -6.47
N ALA A 97 -27.52 7.38 -6.70
CA ALA A 97 -26.86 7.37 -8.00
C ALA A 97 -26.50 5.95 -8.45
N MET A 98 -25.99 5.13 -7.52
CA MET A 98 -25.65 3.74 -7.80
C MET A 98 -26.89 2.86 -8.04
N ALA A 99 -28.01 3.15 -7.39
CA ALA A 99 -29.27 2.44 -7.59
C ALA A 99 -29.88 2.74 -8.96
N GLU A 100 -29.76 3.97 -9.46
CA GLU A 100 -30.09 4.29 -10.85
C GLU A 100 -29.21 3.50 -11.82
N GLY A 101 -27.92 3.35 -11.51
CA GLY A 101 -27.00 2.47 -12.22
C GLY A 101 -27.51 1.03 -12.33
N CYS A 102 -27.98 0.45 -11.22
CA CYS A 102 -28.60 -0.87 -11.22
C CYS A 102 -29.89 -0.92 -12.05
N ARG A 103 -30.72 0.14 -11.99
CA ARG A 103 -32.01 0.20 -12.68
C ARG A 103 -31.85 0.15 -14.20
N PHE A 104 -30.96 0.98 -14.77
CA PHE A 104 -30.81 1.07 -16.22
C PHE A 104 -29.84 0.03 -16.81
N LEU A 105 -28.99 -0.60 -16.00
CA LEU A 105 -28.10 -1.65 -16.45
C LEU A 105 -28.89 -2.96 -16.55
N SER A 106 -28.77 -3.65 -17.68
CA SER A 106 -29.33 -4.99 -17.86
C SER A 106 -28.91 -5.93 -16.72
N PRO A 107 -29.74 -6.90 -16.30
CA PRO A 107 -29.39 -7.85 -15.23
C PRO A 107 -28.10 -8.63 -15.48
N GLU A 108 -27.78 -8.90 -16.75
CA GLU A 108 -26.54 -9.58 -17.17
C GLU A 108 -25.40 -8.59 -17.53
N GLY A 109 -25.67 -7.30 -17.39
CA GLY A 109 -24.73 -6.22 -17.66
C GLY A 109 -23.56 -6.19 -16.69
N ILE A 110 -22.52 -5.47 -17.09
CA ILE A 110 -21.30 -5.28 -16.31
C ILE A 110 -21.09 -3.81 -15.99
N ALA A 111 -20.71 -3.52 -14.75
CA ALA A 111 -20.30 -2.19 -14.34
C ALA A 111 -18.82 -2.18 -13.95
N VAL A 112 -18.14 -1.08 -14.23
CA VAL A 112 -16.81 -0.78 -13.71
C VAL A 112 -16.88 0.56 -13.02
N ILE A 113 -16.64 0.56 -11.71
CA ILE A 113 -16.65 1.76 -10.88
C ILE A 113 -15.22 2.04 -10.44
N VAL A 114 -14.70 3.21 -10.79
CA VAL A 114 -13.35 3.64 -10.42
C VAL A 114 -13.41 4.31 -9.05
N PHE A 115 -12.49 3.97 -8.16
CA PHE A 115 -12.40 4.63 -6.87
C PHE A 115 -10.96 4.61 -6.32
N ALA A 116 -10.57 5.72 -5.70
CA ALA A 116 -9.33 5.81 -4.95
C ALA A 116 -9.52 6.71 -3.73
N HIS A 117 -9.14 6.21 -2.56
CA HIS A 117 -9.22 6.99 -1.33
C HIS A 117 -8.14 6.58 -0.33
N LYS A 118 -7.64 7.56 0.44
CA LYS A 118 -6.58 7.36 1.42
C LYS A 118 -7.06 6.68 2.70
N SER A 119 -8.29 6.97 3.10
CA SER A 119 -8.85 6.46 4.36
C SER A 119 -9.78 5.28 4.13
N THR A 120 -9.78 4.34 5.07
CA THR A 120 -10.74 3.23 5.05
C THR A 120 -12.17 3.70 5.25
N SER A 121 -12.39 4.84 5.91
CA SER A 121 -13.73 5.42 6.07
C SER A 121 -14.38 5.80 4.74
N GLY A 122 -13.59 6.33 3.78
CA GLY A 122 -14.08 6.64 2.44
C GLY A 122 -14.39 5.38 1.63
N TRP A 123 -13.54 4.35 1.73
CA TRP A 123 -13.80 3.03 1.15
C TRP A 123 -15.07 2.39 1.71
N GLU A 124 -15.22 2.37 3.03
CA GLU A 124 -16.41 1.85 3.71
C GLU A 124 -17.68 2.55 3.21
N ALA A 125 -17.66 3.89 3.13
CA ALA A 125 -18.81 4.68 2.68
C ALA A 125 -19.19 4.36 1.22
N GLN A 126 -18.20 4.34 0.32
CA GLN A 126 -18.41 4.05 -1.10
C GLN A 126 -18.94 2.62 -1.32
N LEU A 127 -18.25 1.63 -0.74
CA LEU A 127 -18.62 0.22 -0.91
C LEU A 127 -19.98 -0.08 -0.25
N GLN A 128 -20.27 0.50 0.92
CA GLN A 128 -21.56 0.32 1.59
C GLN A 128 -22.71 0.90 0.75
N ALA A 129 -22.51 2.09 0.16
CA ALA A 129 -23.48 2.68 -0.75
C ALA A 129 -23.75 1.79 -1.98
N MET A 130 -22.70 1.17 -2.54
CA MET A 130 -22.83 0.24 -3.65
C MET A 130 -23.56 -1.06 -3.25
N VAL A 131 -23.21 -1.68 -2.12
CA VAL A 131 -23.92 -2.88 -1.63
C VAL A 131 -25.40 -2.57 -1.41
N ASN A 132 -25.71 -1.44 -0.74
CA ASN A 132 -27.08 -1.01 -0.47
C ASN A 132 -27.88 -0.66 -1.73
N ALA A 133 -27.20 -0.22 -2.78
CA ALA A 133 -27.79 0.04 -4.09
C ALA A 133 -28.07 -1.24 -4.90
N GLY A 134 -27.64 -2.41 -4.42
CA GLY A 134 -27.87 -3.69 -5.08
C GLY A 134 -26.75 -4.14 -6.01
N TRP A 135 -25.52 -3.65 -5.81
CA TRP A 135 -24.36 -4.15 -6.55
C TRP A 135 -23.75 -5.38 -5.89
N THR A 136 -23.39 -6.37 -6.72
CA THR A 136 -22.48 -7.45 -6.37
C THR A 136 -21.11 -7.17 -6.98
N MET A 137 -20.09 -7.01 -6.15
CA MET A 137 -18.71 -6.79 -6.59
C MET A 137 -18.08 -8.13 -6.91
N THR A 138 -17.59 -8.34 -8.14
CA THR A 138 -17.08 -9.63 -8.62
C THR A 138 -15.57 -9.61 -8.86
N GLY A 139 -14.98 -8.43 -9.00
CA GLY A 139 -13.57 -8.25 -9.26
C GLY A 139 -13.10 -6.85 -8.87
N SER A 140 -11.81 -6.69 -8.69
CA SER A 140 -11.18 -5.39 -8.46
C SER A 140 -9.79 -5.41 -9.07
N TRP A 141 -9.41 -4.31 -9.69
CA TRP A 141 -8.10 -4.20 -10.35
C TRP A 141 -7.47 -2.85 -10.02
N PRO A 142 -6.35 -2.82 -9.30
CA PRO A 142 -5.56 -1.60 -9.18
C PRO A 142 -4.96 -1.26 -10.54
N ILE A 143 -5.14 -0.02 -10.97
CA ILE A 143 -4.59 0.51 -12.21
C ILE A 143 -3.89 1.83 -11.89
N ASP A 144 -2.63 1.93 -12.28
CA ASP A 144 -1.87 3.16 -12.21
C ASP A 144 -2.44 4.18 -13.18
N THR A 145 -3.02 5.26 -12.64
CA THR A 145 -3.72 6.28 -13.42
C THR A 145 -3.03 7.65 -13.36
N GLU A 146 -1.97 7.81 -12.56
CA GLU A 146 -1.20 9.06 -12.48
C GLU A 146 0.15 8.98 -13.23
N MET A 147 0.41 9.97 -14.10
CA MET A 147 1.76 10.25 -14.61
C MET A 147 2.67 10.61 -13.42
N GLY A 148 3.85 9.97 -13.32
CA GLY A 148 4.85 10.18 -12.25
C GLY A 148 5.40 11.61 -12.09
N SER A 149 4.93 12.59 -12.85
CA SER A 149 5.40 13.98 -12.83
C SER A 149 4.59 14.93 -11.94
N ARG A 150 3.62 14.46 -11.15
CA ARG A 150 2.93 15.34 -10.20
C ARG A 150 3.82 15.54 -8.96
N LEU A 151 4.42 16.73 -8.83
CA LEU A 151 5.34 17.23 -7.78
C LEU A 151 4.93 17.03 -6.29
N ARG A 152 3.83 16.33 -5.99
CA ARG A 152 3.36 16.00 -4.63
C ARG A 152 3.29 14.49 -4.33
N ALA A 153 3.73 13.62 -5.25
CA ALA A 153 3.66 12.17 -5.08
C ALA A 153 4.72 11.58 -4.13
N MET A 154 5.78 12.32 -3.80
CA MET A 154 6.96 11.78 -3.10
C MET A 154 6.77 11.44 -1.61
N ASN A 155 5.61 11.72 -1.00
CA ASN A 155 5.32 11.42 0.42
C ASN A 155 3.99 10.69 0.66
N SER A 156 3.29 10.25 -0.39
CA SER A 156 1.97 9.63 -0.28
C SER A 156 1.90 8.42 -1.20
N ALA A 157 2.52 7.32 -0.78
CA ALA A 157 2.52 6.04 -1.50
C ALA A 157 1.11 5.46 -1.78
N ALA A 158 0.04 6.03 -1.20
CA ALA A 158 -1.32 5.52 -1.28
C ALA A 158 -2.24 6.19 -2.32
N LEU A 159 -1.72 7.03 -3.23
CA LEU A 159 -2.55 7.72 -4.24
C LEU A 159 -2.12 7.50 -5.71
N ALA A 160 -1.10 6.67 -5.96
CA ALA A 160 -0.59 6.47 -7.32
C ALA A 160 -1.54 5.64 -8.21
N SER A 161 -2.41 4.81 -7.60
CA SER A 161 -3.22 3.82 -8.29
C SER A 161 -4.68 3.93 -7.88
N SER A 162 -5.57 3.88 -8.88
CA SER A 162 -7.02 3.81 -8.69
C SER A 162 -7.51 2.37 -8.83
N VAL A 163 -8.49 1.95 -8.04
CA VAL A 163 -9.04 0.60 -8.16
C VAL A 163 -10.30 0.63 -9.01
N HIS A 164 -10.32 -0.25 -10.02
CA HIS A 164 -11.47 -0.48 -10.88
C HIS A 164 -12.25 -1.66 -10.33
N ILE A 165 -13.40 -1.38 -9.73
CA ILE A 165 -14.27 -2.39 -9.12
C ILE A 165 -15.24 -2.89 -10.20
N VAL A 166 -15.17 -4.17 -10.50
CA VAL A 166 -16.07 -4.83 -11.44
C VAL A 166 -17.31 -5.28 -10.69
N CYS A 167 -18.47 -4.81 -11.10
CA CYS A 167 -19.74 -5.04 -10.43
C CYS A 167 -20.81 -5.57 -11.40
N ARG A 168 -21.82 -6.22 -10.84
CA ARG A 168 -23.04 -6.64 -11.53
C ARG A 168 -24.26 -6.30 -10.68
N PRO A 169 -25.43 -6.03 -11.29
CA PRO A 169 -26.67 -5.98 -10.54
C PRO A 169 -26.88 -7.31 -9.79
N ARG A 170 -27.36 -7.21 -8.55
CA ARG A 170 -27.65 -8.38 -7.72
C ARG A 170 -28.93 -9.06 -8.22
N ASN A 171 -28.86 -10.38 -8.39
CA ASN A 171 -29.95 -11.17 -8.98
C ASN A 171 -30.89 -11.84 -7.95
N SER A 172 -30.57 -11.77 -6.65
CA SER A 172 -31.44 -12.31 -5.59
C SER A 172 -31.42 -11.44 -4.34
N ASP A 173 -32.52 -11.48 -3.57
CA ASP A 173 -32.63 -10.82 -2.28
C ASP A 173 -32.31 -11.76 -1.11
N ASP A 174 -31.55 -12.83 -1.37
CA ASP A 174 -31.23 -13.85 -0.38
C ASP A 174 -30.49 -13.26 0.82
N ILE A 175 -30.77 -13.83 1.99
CA ILE A 175 -30.11 -13.47 3.25
C ILE A 175 -28.96 -14.45 3.46
N GLY A 176 -27.75 -13.92 3.62
CA GLY A 176 -26.56 -14.73 3.87
C GLY A 176 -26.44 -15.12 5.34
N ASP A 177 -26.02 -16.36 5.60
CA ASP A 177 -25.57 -16.77 6.93
C ASP A 177 -24.11 -16.34 7.14
N TRP A 178 -23.85 -15.62 8.24
CA TRP A 178 -22.51 -15.14 8.58
C TRP A 178 -21.45 -16.24 8.66
N ARG A 179 -21.83 -17.42 9.15
CA ARG A 179 -20.93 -18.57 9.26
C ARG A 179 -20.47 -19.04 7.89
N ASP A 180 -21.38 -19.09 6.92
CA ASP A 180 -21.08 -19.55 5.57
C ASP A 180 -20.20 -18.52 4.85
N VAL A 181 -20.51 -17.23 5.01
CA VAL A 181 -19.68 -16.13 4.50
C VAL A 181 -18.25 -16.19 5.04
N LEU A 182 -18.09 -16.39 6.35
CA LEU A 182 -16.77 -16.51 6.98
C LEU A 182 -16.02 -17.78 6.57
N GLN A 183 -16.72 -18.88 6.33
CA GLN A 183 -16.11 -20.14 5.90
C GLN A 183 -15.61 -20.06 4.45
N GLU A 184 -16.33 -19.37 3.58
CA GLU A 184 -15.97 -19.22 2.16
C GLU A 184 -14.83 -18.22 1.93
N LEU A 185 -14.76 -17.15 2.74
CA LEU A 185 -13.78 -16.08 2.56
C LEU A 185 -12.31 -16.57 2.47
N PRO A 186 -11.78 -17.35 3.42
CA PRO A 186 -10.40 -17.84 3.32
C PRO A 186 -10.17 -18.73 2.10
N GLN A 187 -11.16 -19.55 1.72
CA GLN A 187 -11.06 -20.44 0.56
C GLN A 187 -10.98 -19.64 -0.73
N ARG A 188 -11.80 -18.58 -0.84
CA ARG A 188 -11.76 -17.67 -1.99
C ARG A 188 -10.41 -16.98 -2.11
N ILE A 189 -9.90 -16.41 -1.02
CA ILE A 189 -8.61 -15.73 -0.99
C ILE A 189 -7.47 -16.70 -1.37
N HIS A 190 -7.44 -17.90 -0.77
CA HIS A 190 -6.44 -18.93 -1.07
C HIS A 190 -6.47 -19.38 -2.54
N SER A 191 -7.65 -19.44 -3.17
CA SER A 191 -7.76 -19.80 -4.59
C SER A 191 -7.32 -18.67 -5.53
N TRP A 192 -7.42 -17.41 -5.08
CA TRP A 192 -7.22 -16.24 -5.93
C TRP A 192 -5.79 -15.70 -5.88
N MET A 193 -5.18 -15.66 -4.69
CA MET A 193 -3.86 -15.05 -4.49
C MET A 193 -2.72 -15.73 -5.27
N PRO A 194 -2.63 -17.08 -5.35
CA PRO A 194 -1.63 -17.74 -6.19
C PRO A 194 -1.77 -17.43 -7.68
N ARG A 195 -3.02 -17.21 -8.14
CA ARG A 195 -3.27 -16.79 -9.52
C ARG A 195 -2.71 -15.40 -9.76
N LEU A 196 -2.97 -14.45 -8.86
CA LEU A 196 -2.43 -13.08 -8.94
C LEU A 196 -0.90 -13.09 -9.02
N GLU A 197 -0.24 -13.88 -8.17
CA GLU A 197 1.23 -14.04 -8.21
C GLU A 197 1.70 -14.59 -9.56
N SER A 198 1.02 -15.60 -10.10
CA SER A 198 1.36 -16.16 -11.42
C SER A 198 1.16 -15.18 -12.58
N GLU A 199 0.27 -14.20 -12.40
CA GLU A 199 0.00 -13.10 -13.33
C GLU A 199 0.90 -11.88 -13.07
N GLY A 200 1.80 -11.94 -12.08
CA GLY A 200 2.74 -10.88 -11.71
C GLY A 200 2.16 -9.77 -10.83
N VAL A 201 0.93 -9.94 -10.33
CA VAL A 201 0.27 -9.00 -9.41
C VAL A 201 0.68 -9.38 -7.98
N VAL A 202 1.45 -8.53 -7.32
CA VAL A 202 2.05 -8.79 -5.99
C VAL A 202 1.84 -7.61 -5.02
N GLY A 203 2.23 -7.77 -3.75
CA GLY A 203 2.19 -6.72 -2.72
C GLY A 203 0.83 -6.04 -2.56
N ALA A 204 0.80 -4.72 -2.39
CA ALA A 204 -0.45 -3.95 -2.23
C ALA A 204 -1.47 -4.15 -3.37
N ASP A 205 -1.01 -4.38 -4.60
CA ASP A 205 -1.89 -4.55 -5.75
C ASP A 205 -2.61 -5.90 -5.66
N ALA A 206 -1.93 -6.94 -5.18
CA ALA A 206 -2.54 -8.23 -4.91
C ALA A 206 -3.62 -8.12 -3.82
N ILE A 207 -3.38 -7.31 -2.78
CA ILE A 207 -4.36 -7.03 -1.73
C ILE A 207 -5.61 -6.38 -2.34
N PHE A 208 -5.46 -5.31 -3.11
CA PHE A 208 -6.60 -4.61 -3.72
C PHE A 208 -7.28 -5.45 -4.80
N ALA A 209 -6.56 -6.31 -5.52
CA ALA A 209 -7.14 -7.23 -6.50
C ALA A 209 -7.94 -8.38 -5.86
N CYS A 210 -7.67 -8.70 -4.59
CA CYS A 210 -8.45 -9.67 -3.82
C CYS A 210 -9.76 -9.08 -3.25
N LEU A 211 -9.87 -7.75 -3.17
CA LEU A 211 -11.01 -7.06 -2.54
C LEU A 211 -12.34 -7.42 -3.22
N GLY A 212 -12.42 -7.34 -4.55
CA GLY A 212 -13.63 -7.61 -5.33
C GLY A 212 -14.12 -9.05 -5.18
N PRO A 213 -13.29 -10.08 -5.46
CA PRO A 213 -13.68 -11.48 -5.28
C PRO A 213 -14.09 -11.83 -3.85
N ALA A 214 -13.46 -11.20 -2.85
CA ALA A 214 -13.90 -11.36 -1.46
C ALA A 214 -15.26 -10.68 -1.24
N LEU A 215 -15.39 -9.40 -1.61
CA LEU A 215 -16.65 -8.66 -1.51
C LEU A 215 -17.81 -9.36 -2.22
N GLU A 216 -17.59 -10.16 -3.27
CA GLU A 216 -18.62 -10.96 -3.92
C GLU A 216 -19.39 -11.85 -2.93
N ILE A 217 -18.67 -12.49 -2.00
CA ILE A 217 -19.22 -13.42 -1.01
C ILE A 217 -20.25 -12.73 -0.11
N PHE A 218 -19.99 -11.46 0.22
CA PHE A 218 -20.85 -10.64 1.07
C PHE A 218 -21.93 -9.90 0.25
N SER A 219 -21.52 -9.22 -0.83
CA SER A 219 -22.34 -8.34 -1.66
C SER A 219 -23.31 -9.07 -2.61
N ARG A 220 -23.28 -10.40 -2.68
CA ARG A 220 -24.35 -11.17 -3.34
C ARG A 220 -25.63 -11.25 -2.50
N TYR A 221 -25.53 -11.17 -1.16
CA TYR A 221 -26.69 -11.24 -0.25
C TYR A 221 -27.26 -9.88 0.11
N SER A 222 -28.59 -9.72 0.07
CA SER A 222 -29.26 -8.44 0.37
C SER A 222 -28.83 -7.89 1.74
N ARG A 223 -28.60 -8.82 2.68
CA ARG A 223 -27.92 -8.60 3.95
C ARG A 223 -27.38 -9.93 4.48
N VAL A 224 -26.47 -9.85 5.44
CA VAL A 224 -25.88 -11.02 6.11
C VAL A 224 -26.21 -10.97 7.59
N GLU A 225 -26.67 -12.09 8.14
CA GLU A 225 -27.14 -12.22 9.52
C GLU A 225 -26.32 -13.26 10.29
N LYS A 226 -26.05 -12.99 11.57
CA LYS A 226 -25.51 -13.97 12.52
C LYS A 226 -26.63 -14.94 12.92
N ALA A 227 -26.29 -16.09 13.52
CA ALA A 227 -27.27 -17.03 14.07
C ALA A 227 -28.22 -16.41 15.12
N SER A 228 -27.82 -15.28 15.74
CA SER A 228 -28.65 -14.48 16.64
C SER A 228 -29.70 -13.61 15.94
N GLY A 229 -29.67 -13.48 14.62
CA GLY A 229 -30.47 -12.53 13.83
C GLY A 229 -29.86 -11.12 13.76
N GLU A 230 -28.67 -10.91 14.32
CA GLU A 230 -27.96 -9.63 14.24
C GLU A 230 -27.39 -9.42 12.83
N LEU A 231 -27.57 -8.22 12.27
CA LEU A 231 -27.03 -7.84 10.98
C LEU A 231 -25.52 -7.60 11.06
N VAL A 232 -24.78 -8.23 10.15
CA VAL A 232 -23.34 -8.00 9.99
C VAL A 232 -23.14 -6.77 9.09
N THR A 233 -22.37 -5.81 9.58
CA THR A 233 -22.04 -4.61 8.79
C THR A 233 -20.91 -4.88 7.79
N LEU A 234 -20.85 -4.12 6.69
CA LEU A 234 -19.72 -4.22 5.77
C LEU A 234 -18.39 -3.92 6.48
N LYS A 235 -18.40 -2.99 7.42
CA LYS A 235 -17.23 -2.66 8.25
C LYS A 235 -16.70 -3.90 8.99
N GLU A 236 -17.59 -4.63 9.68
CA GLU A 236 -17.23 -5.87 10.36
C GLU A 236 -16.66 -6.88 9.36
N TYR A 237 -17.31 -7.07 8.20
CA TYR A 237 -16.80 -7.97 7.16
C TYR A 237 -15.41 -7.60 6.65
N LEU A 238 -15.15 -6.31 6.40
CA LEU A 238 -13.86 -5.83 5.93
C LEU A 238 -12.74 -6.16 6.93
N GLU A 239 -12.98 -6.10 8.24
CA GLU A 239 -11.98 -6.50 9.25
C GLU A 239 -11.54 -7.96 9.07
N TYR A 240 -12.49 -8.88 8.82
CA TYR A 240 -12.18 -10.29 8.52
C TYR A 240 -11.49 -10.47 7.17
N LEU A 241 -11.88 -9.69 6.15
CA LEU A 241 -11.25 -9.69 4.84
C LEU A 241 -9.77 -9.31 4.96
N TRP A 242 -9.46 -8.18 5.63
CA TRP A 242 -8.09 -7.73 5.84
C TRP A 242 -7.25 -8.77 6.61
N ALA A 243 -7.85 -9.43 7.60
CA ALA A 243 -7.20 -10.51 8.32
C ALA A 243 -6.91 -11.73 7.43
N ALA A 244 -7.88 -12.17 6.63
CA ALA A 244 -7.72 -13.29 5.71
C ALA A 244 -6.64 -13.01 4.66
N VAL A 245 -6.67 -11.83 4.03
CA VAL A 245 -5.67 -11.41 3.04
C VAL A 245 -4.28 -11.32 3.65
N SER A 246 -4.15 -10.72 4.85
CA SER A 246 -2.85 -10.60 5.53
C SER A 246 -2.27 -11.97 5.90
N LYS A 247 -3.12 -12.89 6.35
CA LYS A 247 -2.70 -14.26 6.68
C LYS A 247 -2.24 -15.03 5.44
N GLU A 248 -2.97 -14.91 4.34
CA GLU A 248 -2.63 -15.59 3.09
C GLU A 248 -1.32 -15.02 2.51
N ALA A 249 -1.19 -13.69 2.44
CA ALA A 249 0.03 -13.03 1.99
C ALA A 249 1.26 -13.46 2.82
N LEU A 250 1.12 -13.56 4.15
CA LEU A 250 2.16 -14.11 5.00
C LEU A 250 2.52 -15.56 4.63
N SER A 251 1.54 -16.40 4.33
CA SER A 251 1.79 -17.79 3.93
C SER A 251 2.59 -17.89 2.64
N MET A 252 2.37 -16.97 1.70
CA MET A 252 3.14 -16.88 0.46
C MET A 252 4.59 -16.41 0.71
N ILE A 253 4.77 -15.38 1.55
CA ILE A 253 6.09 -14.90 1.97
C ILE A 253 6.91 -16.01 2.62
N PHE A 254 6.26 -16.81 3.47
CA PHE A 254 6.90 -17.86 4.28
C PHE A 254 6.59 -19.26 3.77
N SER A 255 6.55 -19.48 2.45
CA SER A 255 6.21 -20.76 1.76
C SER A 255 6.86 -22.07 2.27
N SER A 256 7.77 -22.00 3.25
CA SER A 256 8.47 -23.11 3.89
C SER A 256 8.47 -23.09 5.44
N ALA A 257 7.80 -22.15 6.11
CA ALA A 257 7.78 -22.02 7.56
C ALA A 257 6.35 -21.84 8.11
N ASP A 258 6.05 -22.45 9.26
CA ASP A 258 4.79 -22.21 9.98
C ASP A 258 4.67 -20.72 10.33
N THR A 259 3.82 -19.98 9.61
CA THR A 259 3.66 -18.51 9.75
C THR A 259 3.25 -18.09 11.16
N THR A 260 2.55 -18.97 11.88
CA THR A 260 2.12 -18.76 13.27
C THR A 260 3.25 -18.91 14.30
N SER A 261 4.42 -19.42 13.89
CA SER A 261 5.57 -19.62 14.78
C SER A 261 6.44 -18.38 14.98
N PHE A 262 6.23 -17.34 14.16
CA PHE A 262 6.94 -16.07 14.25
C PHE A 262 6.27 -15.11 15.23
N GLU A 263 7.06 -14.28 15.90
CA GLU A 263 6.58 -13.25 16.83
C GLU A 263 5.84 -12.10 16.12
N GLU A 264 5.08 -11.29 16.85
CA GLU A 264 4.23 -10.21 16.30
C GLU A 264 5.03 -9.20 15.46
N ASP A 265 6.24 -8.87 15.88
CA ASP A 265 7.12 -7.90 15.23
C ASP A 265 7.64 -8.41 13.88
N ALA A 266 8.00 -9.68 13.79
CA ALA A 266 8.42 -10.34 12.56
C ALA A 266 7.28 -10.40 11.54
N ARG A 267 6.08 -10.82 11.96
CA ARG A 267 4.88 -10.87 11.09
C ARG A 267 4.52 -9.48 10.57
N LEU A 268 4.52 -8.47 11.46
CA LEU A 268 4.20 -7.09 11.08
C LEU A 268 5.23 -6.53 10.10
N THR A 269 6.54 -6.69 10.38
CA THR A 269 7.61 -6.19 9.52
C THR A 269 7.55 -6.80 8.11
N ALA A 270 7.35 -8.12 8.01
CA ALA A 270 7.25 -8.80 6.73
C ALA A 270 6.05 -8.29 5.92
N MET A 271 4.86 -8.20 6.53
CA MET A 271 3.68 -7.66 5.84
C MET A 271 3.84 -6.19 5.45
N TRP A 272 4.50 -5.40 6.28
CA TRP A 272 4.74 -3.99 6.00
C TRP A 272 5.63 -3.81 4.77
N LEU A 273 6.75 -4.54 4.71
CA LEU A 273 7.66 -4.50 3.57
C LEU A 273 7.01 -5.08 2.31
N TRP A 274 6.24 -6.15 2.43
CA TRP A 274 5.49 -6.73 1.31
C TRP A 274 4.47 -5.74 0.74
N THR A 275 3.75 -5.01 1.59
CA THR A 275 2.81 -3.97 1.16
C THR A 275 3.51 -2.85 0.39
N LEU A 276 4.75 -2.49 0.76
CA LEU A 276 5.52 -1.44 0.10
C LEU A 276 6.21 -1.90 -1.21
N SER A 277 6.33 -3.21 -1.44
CA SER A 277 7.12 -3.76 -2.55
C SER A 277 6.53 -3.53 -3.95
N THR A 278 5.26 -3.10 -4.06
CA THR A 278 4.60 -2.76 -5.34
C THR A 278 5.16 -1.52 -6.02
N GLY A 279 5.69 -0.56 -5.26
CA GLY A 279 6.19 0.69 -5.82
C GLY A 279 7.53 0.57 -6.57
N ASN A 280 8.12 -0.62 -6.63
CA ASN A 280 9.54 -0.79 -6.96
C ASN A 280 9.82 -1.69 -8.17
N ILE A 281 8.80 -2.11 -8.91
CA ILE A 281 8.97 -3.00 -10.07
C ILE A 281 9.47 -2.25 -11.33
N ASP A 282 9.45 -0.91 -11.40
CA ASP A 282 9.91 -0.19 -12.61
C ASP A 282 10.55 1.20 -12.39
N ASN A 283 11.41 1.38 -11.38
CA ASN A 283 12.28 2.57 -11.30
C ASN A 283 13.76 2.18 -11.46
N ASN A 284 14.09 1.73 -12.66
CA ASN A 284 15.46 1.68 -13.14
C ASN A 284 15.68 2.90 -14.04
N ASP A 285 15.71 4.11 -13.44
CA ASP A 285 16.35 5.25 -14.10
C ASP A 285 17.37 5.89 -13.16
N ASP A 286 18.62 5.69 -13.56
CA ASP A 286 19.83 6.18 -12.95
C ASP A 286 20.07 7.58 -13.51
N THR A 287 19.51 8.61 -12.88
CA THR A 287 19.90 9.99 -13.16
C THR A 287 20.09 10.78 -11.86
N SER A 288 21.33 10.72 -11.39
CA SER A 288 21.92 11.72 -10.52
C SER A 288 22.09 13.04 -11.28
N GLU A 289 21.16 13.99 -11.16
CA GLU A 289 21.46 15.39 -11.46
C GLU A 289 20.96 16.31 -10.34
N THR A 290 21.94 16.89 -9.67
CA THR A 290 21.84 18.07 -8.81
C THR A 290 21.52 19.29 -9.67
N GLU A 291 20.38 19.94 -9.42
CA GLU A 291 20.24 21.36 -9.71
C GLU A 291 19.81 22.13 -8.45
N THR A 292 20.55 23.21 -8.25
CA THR A 292 20.44 24.23 -7.21
C THR A 292 19.35 25.22 -7.59
N ASP A 293 18.41 25.49 -6.69
CA ASP A 293 17.59 26.70 -6.77
C ASP A 293 17.83 27.56 -5.53
N ASP A 294 18.49 28.69 -5.78
CA ASP A 294 18.54 29.86 -4.91
C ASP A 294 17.15 30.51 -4.89
N ASN A 295 16.54 30.60 -3.71
CA ASN A 295 15.64 31.69 -3.38
C ASN A 295 15.73 31.96 -1.87
N ASP A 296 16.28 33.12 -1.54
CA ASP A 296 16.29 33.73 -0.22
C ASP A 296 14.85 33.97 0.25
N ASP A 297 14.52 33.42 1.42
CA ASP A 297 13.71 34.12 2.42
C ASP A 297 13.99 33.48 3.81
N ASP A 298 14.53 34.31 4.69
CA ASP A 298 14.83 34.05 6.10
C ASP A 298 13.53 33.82 6.90
N GLU A 299 13.36 32.65 7.54
CA GLU A 299 13.03 32.55 8.97
C GLU A 299 13.03 31.09 9.49
N THR A 300 13.92 30.84 10.46
CA THR A 300 13.92 29.75 11.46
C THR A 300 14.05 28.30 11.00
N SER A 301 15.30 27.84 11.07
CA SER A 301 15.76 26.46 10.93
C SER A 301 15.11 25.48 11.91
N SER A 302 14.38 24.49 11.38
CA SER A 302 14.35 23.14 11.95
C SER A 302 14.84 22.16 10.90
N LYS A 303 15.99 21.53 11.16
CA LYS A 303 16.56 20.48 10.30
C LYS A 303 15.62 19.28 10.29
N THR A 304 14.73 19.19 9.32
CA THR A 304 13.96 17.99 9.03
C THR A 304 14.87 16.97 8.36
N SER A 305 15.30 15.98 9.15
CA SER A 305 15.99 14.79 8.65
C SER A 305 15.11 14.09 7.61
N LYS A 306 15.67 13.78 6.43
CA LYS A 306 15.04 12.95 5.39
C LYS A 306 14.43 11.69 6.02
N THR A 307 13.12 11.67 6.21
CA THR A 307 12.35 10.54 6.73
C THR A 307 12.36 9.41 5.70
N GLY A 308 12.97 8.27 6.07
CA GLY A 308 13.10 7.09 5.20
C GLY A 308 11.76 6.42 4.88
N GLY A 309 11.63 5.94 3.65
CA GLY A 309 10.39 5.57 2.96
C GLY A 309 9.73 4.25 3.36
N TYR A 310 9.40 4.06 4.64
CA TYR A 310 8.58 2.92 5.12
C TYR A 310 7.27 3.35 5.79
N THR A 311 6.52 4.26 5.16
CA THR A 311 5.31 4.86 5.75
C THR A 311 4.02 4.27 5.16
N LEU A 312 3.07 3.95 6.03
CA LEU A 312 1.69 3.56 5.71
C LEU A 312 0.69 4.52 6.40
N GLU A 313 -0.54 4.54 5.91
CA GLU A 313 -1.66 5.20 6.61
C GLU A 313 -1.99 4.43 7.91
N PHE A 314 -2.29 5.15 8.99
CA PHE A 314 -2.38 4.55 10.32
C PHE A 314 -3.53 3.55 10.45
N ASP A 315 -4.70 3.81 9.86
CA ASP A 315 -5.84 2.89 9.93
C ASP A 315 -5.58 1.61 9.12
N ALA A 316 -5.00 1.73 7.93
CA ALA A 316 -4.54 0.59 7.13
C ALA A 316 -3.50 -0.25 7.88
N ALA A 317 -2.46 0.38 8.44
CA ALA A 317 -1.46 -0.29 9.26
C ALA A 317 -2.09 -0.98 10.48
N ARG A 318 -3.06 -0.33 11.13
CA ARG A 318 -3.81 -0.87 12.26
C ARG A 318 -4.62 -2.10 11.89
N LYS A 319 -5.35 -2.06 10.77
CA LYS A 319 -6.16 -3.18 10.28
C LYS A 319 -5.28 -4.36 9.88
N ILE A 320 -4.15 -4.12 9.23
CA ILE A 320 -3.13 -5.14 8.93
C ILE A 320 -2.64 -5.77 10.24
N ALA A 321 -2.19 -4.96 11.20
CA ALA A 321 -1.69 -5.49 12.48
C ALA A 321 -2.75 -6.31 13.23
N GLN A 322 -3.99 -5.81 13.32
CA GLN A 322 -5.11 -6.55 13.92
C GLN A 322 -5.35 -7.88 13.22
N GLY A 323 -5.34 -7.90 11.89
CA GLY A 323 -5.48 -9.12 11.09
C GLY A 323 -4.38 -10.15 11.35
N LEU A 324 -3.19 -9.70 11.73
CA LEU A 324 -2.05 -10.53 12.12
C LEU A 324 -2.02 -10.90 13.61
N GLY A 325 -2.99 -10.45 14.39
CA GLY A 325 -2.97 -10.56 15.85
C GLY A 325 -1.77 -9.83 16.48
N ALA A 326 -1.37 -8.69 15.90
CA ALA A 326 -0.29 -7.84 16.38
C ALA A 326 -0.83 -6.53 16.95
N HIS A 327 -0.24 -6.08 18.05
CA HIS A 327 -0.68 -4.87 18.75
C HIS A 327 0.27 -3.69 18.49
N LEU A 328 -0.08 -2.83 17.53
CA LEU A 328 0.71 -1.64 17.15
C LEU A 328 1.08 -0.75 18.34
N GLU A 329 0.17 -0.59 19.30
CA GLU A 329 0.36 0.21 20.52
C GLU A 329 1.49 -0.34 21.41
N GLN A 330 1.77 -1.65 21.34
CA GLN A 330 2.83 -2.31 22.10
C GLN A 330 4.17 -2.31 21.34
N LEU A 331 4.13 -2.13 20.01
CA LEU A 331 5.28 -2.17 19.11
C LEU A 331 5.90 -0.78 18.83
N THR A 332 5.91 0.10 19.84
CA THR A 332 6.50 1.46 19.77
C THR A 332 7.99 1.50 19.40
N ARG A 333 8.68 0.36 19.53
CA ARG A 333 10.10 0.17 19.19
C ARG A 333 10.34 -0.22 17.74
N LEU A 334 9.26 -0.53 17.02
CA LEU A 334 9.26 -0.96 15.63
C LEU A 334 8.53 0.03 14.74
N VAL A 335 7.45 0.64 15.24
CA VAL A 335 6.61 1.57 14.47
C VAL A 335 6.48 2.89 15.21
N GLU A 336 6.73 3.98 14.47
CA GLU A 336 6.47 5.36 14.91
C GLU A 336 5.12 5.82 14.33
N VAL A 337 4.19 6.20 15.20
CA VAL A 337 2.87 6.73 14.78
C VAL A 337 2.86 8.25 14.95
N LYS A 338 2.55 8.98 13.87
CA LYS A 338 2.40 10.43 13.85
C LYS A 338 1.10 10.80 13.13
N GLY A 339 0.10 11.24 13.90
CA GLY A 339 -1.20 11.64 13.35
C GLY A 339 -1.88 10.50 12.60
N SER A 340 -2.17 10.71 11.31
CA SER A 340 -2.79 9.73 10.39
C SER A 340 -1.78 8.81 9.70
N THR A 341 -0.50 8.85 10.08
CA THR A 341 0.56 8.06 9.44
C THR A 341 1.30 7.18 10.45
N ALA A 342 1.71 6.01 10.00
CA ALA A 342 2.55 5.08 10.73
C ALA A 342 3.80 4.77 9.91
N ARG A 343 4.96 4.75 10.55
CA ARG A 343 6.26 4.54 9.90
C ARG A 343 6.98 3.37 10.55
N LEU A 344 7.34 2.37 9.75
CA LEU A 344 8.23 1.31 10.20
C LEU A 344 9.65 1.88 10.35
N LEU A 345 10.25 1.66 11.53
CA LEU A 345 11.59 2.16 11.82
C LEU A 345 12.65 1.40 10.99
N PRO A 346 13.52 2.10 10.25
CA PRO A 346 14.70 1.51 9.61
C PRO A 346 15.56 0.73 10.61
N VAL A 347 16.29 -0.27 10.11
CA VAL A 347 17.14 -1.13 10.95
C VAL A 347 18.18 -0.30 11.72
N SER A 348 18.71 0.73 11.08
CA SER A 348 19.66 1.67 11.70
C SER A 348 19.08 2.45 12.89
N GLU A 349 17.80 2.86 12.83
CA GLU A 349 17.11 3.55 13.93
C GLU A 349 16.82 2.62 15.12
N ARG A 350 16.81 1.30 14.92
CA ARG A 350 16.66 0.31 15.99
C ARG A 350 17.94 0.06 16.81
N THR A 351 19.09 0.61 16.40
CA THR A 351 20.39 0.41 17.08
C THR A 351 20.35 0.76 18.58
N GLN A 352 19.74 1.90 18.93
CA GLN A 352 19.66 2.35 20.32
C GLN A 352 18.86 1.39 21.20
N TYR A 353 17.82 0.76 20.63
CA TYR A 353 17.03 -0.24 21.33
C TYR A 353 17.79 -1.57 21.48
N LEU A 354 18.44 -2.02 20.41
CA LEU A 354 19.06 -3.34 20.33
C LEU A 354 20.42 -3.45 21.05
N PHE A 355 21.15 -2.34 21.19
CA PHE A 355 22.50 -2.30 21.80
C PHE A 355 22.58 -1.37 23.03
N GLY A 356 21.56 -0.54 23.27
CA GLY A 356 21.53 0.40 24.40
C GLY A 356 22.20 1.75 24.11
N LYS A 357 22.02 2.71 25.03
CA LYS A 357 22.42 4.13 24.84
C LYS A 357 23.93 4.37 24.76
N GLU A 358 24.75 3.46 25.29
CA GLU A 358 26.22 3.60 25.28
C GLU A 358 26.86 3.02 24.01
N GLU A 359 26.11 2.24 23.21
CA GLU A 359 26.60 1.53 22.02
C GLU A 359 26.14 2.12 20.66
N ALA A 360 25.43 3.25 20.70
CA ALA A 360 24.70 3.80 19.56
C ALA A 360 25.55 4.73 18.65
N GLN A 361 26.59 4.22 17.98
CA GLN A 361 27.01 4.83 16.71
C GLN A 361 26.24 4.15 15.57
N THR A 362 25.30 4.89 14.98
CA THR A 362 24.63 4.46 13.76
C THR A 362 25.66 4.37 12.63
N PRO A 363 25.65 3.32 11.78
CA PRO A 363 26.53 3.27 10.61
C PRO A 363 26.22 4.48 9.71
N SER A 364 27.13 5.46 9.70
CA SER A 364 26.98 6.70 8.93
C SER A 364 27.04 6.38 7.44
N LYS A 365 26.08 6.93 6.67
CA LYS A 365 26.16 7.02 5.21
C LYS A 365 27.54 7.57 4.80
N THR A 366 28.20 6.86 3.91
CA THR A 366 29.53 7.18 3.36
C THR A 366 29.55 8.63 2.86
N LYS A 367 30.27 9.53 3.55
CA LYS A 367 30.52 10.89 3.05
C LYS A 367 31.43 10.82 1.83
N GLY A 368 31.03 11.52 0.77
CA GLY A 368 31.75 11.61 -0.49
C GLY A 368 33.23 11.99 -0.32
N LYS A 369 34.06 11.38 -1.16
CA LYS A 369 35.49 11.65 -1.32
C LYS A 369 35.75 13.15 -1.46
N ALA A 370 36.48 13.72 -0.51
CA ALA A 370 37.12 15.01 -0.68
C ALA A 370 38.33 14.88 -1.63
N LYS A 371 38.38 15.79 -2.60
CA LYS A 371 39.40 15.95 -3.64
C LYS A 371 40.81 16.16 -3.05
N GLY A 372 41.74 15.34 -3.54
CA GLY A 372 43.06 15.81 -4.00
C GLY A 372 44.25 15.74 -3.03
N LYS A 373 45.17 14.81 -3.31
CA LYS A 373 46.59 15.12 -3.59
C LYS A 373 47.30 13.91 -4.23
N ASN A 374 47.96 14.18 -5.35
CA ASN A 374 48.71 13.25 -6.20
C ASN A 374 49.73 12.39 -5.43
N LYS A 375 49.80 11.09 -5.77
CA LYS A 375 51.08 10.41 -6.02
C LYS A 375 50.91 9.12 -6.84
N GLU A 376 51.59 9.16 -7.98
CA GLU A 376 52.16 8.13 -8.87
C GLU A 376 51.54 6.73 -9.03
N VAL A 377 51.55 6.33 -10.31
CA VAL A 377 51.10 5.08 -10.89
C VAL A 377 52.12 3.97 -10.60
N GLU A 378 51.70 2.92 -9.89
CA GLU A 378 52.39 1.63 -9.88
C GLU A 378 51.43 0.49 -10.25
N GLN A 379 51.99 -0.50 -10.95
CA GLN A 379 51.31 -1.49 -11.77
C GLN A 379 50.33 -2.40 -11.01
N LEU A 380 49.19 -2.68 -11.66
CA LEU A 380 48.18 -3.64 -11.23
C LEU A 380 48.75 -5.06 -11.15
N ASN A 381 48.78 -5.63 -9.96
CA ASN A 381 48.98 -7.07 -9.76
C ASN A 381 47.63 -7.82 -9.77
N LEU A 382 47.59 -8.87 -10.58
CA LEU A 382 46.47 -9.78 -10.92
C LEU A 382 45.82 -10.51 -9.70
N PHE A 383 46.27 -10.26 -8.47
CA PHE A 383 45.73 -10.85 -7.24
C PHE A 383 44.66 -10.01 -6.52
N ALA A 384 44.42 -8.75 -6.95
CA ALA A 384 43.33 -7.91 -6.40
C ALA A 384 41.91 -8.38 -6.83
N ALA A 385 41.80 -9.32 -7.76
CA ALA A 385 40.54 -9.84 -8.27
C ALA A 385 39.86 -10.89 -7.36
N LEU A 386 40.41 -11.18 -6.17
CA LEU A 386 39.86 -12.16 -5.22
C LEU A 386 39.47 -11.58 -3.84
N GLY A 387 39.46 -10.25 -3.67
CA GLY A 387 38.67 -9.58 -2.63
C GLY A 387 38.92 -10.00 -1.17
N ILE A 388 40.14 -10.39 -0.80
CA ILE A 388 40.55 -10.55 0.60
C ILE A 388 41.65 -9.54 0.88
N THR A 389 41.26 -8.38 1.42
CA THR A 389 42.13 -7.47 2.14
C THR A 389 41.37 -6.96 3.34
N GLU A 390 41.77 -7.42 4.52
CA GLU A 390 41.36 -6.86 5.82
C GLU A 390 42.04 -5.49 5.97
N GLU A 391 41.28 -4.41 5.82
CA GLU A 391 41.70 -3.08 6.27
C GLU A 391 41.11 -2.86 7.67
N GLU A 392 41.97 -2.93 8.68
CA GLU A 392 41.66 -2.55 10.07
C GLU A 392 41.55 -1.02 10.17
N ASP A 393 40.34 -0.49 9.94
CA ASP A 393 40.00 0.86 10.37
C ASP A 393 39.74 0.86 11.88
N ASN A 394 40.71 1.41 12.61
CA ASN A 394 40.73 1.52 14.06
C ASN A 394 39.73 2.60 14.51
N THR A 395 38.44 2.27 14.56
CA THR A 395 37.43 3.04 15.29
C THR A 395 37.40 2.60 16.75
N ASP A 396 37.70 3.53 17.66
CA ASP A 396 37.67 3.37 19.12
C ASP A 396 36.27 2.95 19.60
N TRP A 397 36.06 1.63 19.66
CA TRP A 397 34.89 0.94 20.19
C TRP A 397 35.42 -0.21 21.03
N GLY A 398 35.57 0.03 22.33
CA GLY A 398 36.15 -0.93 23.27
C GLY A 398 35.51 -2.32 23.19
N GLU A 399 36.36 -3.35 23.31
CA GLU A 399 36.00 -4.77 23.41
C GLU A 399 34.94 -5.03 24.49
N LYS A 400 33.64 -4.90 24.19
CA LYS A 400 32.58 -5.45 25.02
C LYS A 400 31.47 -6.05 24.17
N THR A 401 31.08 -7.25 24.61
CA THR A 401 30.04 -8.17 24.15
C THR A 401 28.70 -7.51 23.88
N VAL A 402 27.94 -8.03 22.91
CA VAL A 402 26.52 -7.69 22.70
C VAL A 402 25.80 -7.81 24.06
N PRO A 403 25.33 -6.71 24.68
CA PRO A 403 24.93 -6.75 26.10
C PRO A 403 23.65 -7.53 26.36
N HIS A 404 22.82 -7.75 25.33
CA HIS A 404 21.54 -8.43 25.47
C HIS A 404 21.12 -9.16 24.19
N PHE A 405 20.67 -10.40 24.34
CA PHE A 405 20.04 -11.16 23.26
C PHE A 405 18.77 -10.45 22.81
N GLY A 406 18.59 -10.29 21.50
CA GLY A 406 17.31 -9.86 20.94
C GLY A 406 16.18 -10.77 21.46
N ASN A 407 15.09 -10.14 21.91
CA ASN A 407 13.98 -10.86 22.54
C ASN A 407 13.19 -11.69 21.52
N THR A 408 13.22 -11.26 20.26
CA THR A 408 12.51 -11.88 19.14
C THR A 408 13.47 -12.34 18.06
N THR A 409 12.99 -13.20 17.16
CA THR A 409 13.74 -13.60 15.95
C THR A 409 14.13 -12.39 15.11
N LEU A 410 13.24 -11.39 14.98
CA LEU A 410 13.50 -10.17 14.22
C LEU A 410 14.60 -9.32 14.86
N ASP A 411 14.58 -9.14 16.17
CA ASP A 411 15.63 -8.41 16.90
C ASP A 411 17.00 -9.01 16.62
N ARG A 412 17.11 -10.35 16.64
CA ARG A 412 18.38 -11.06 16.39
C ARG A 412 18.88 -10.85 14.96
N ILE A 413 17.97 -10.85 13.98
CA ILE A 413 18.34 -10.56 12.59
C ILE A 413 18.83 -9.12 12.46
N HIS A 414 18.09 -8.16 13.03
CA HIS A 414 18.48 -6.75 12.97
C HIS A 414 19.79 -6.48 13.72
N GLN A 415 20.04 -7.14 14.85
CA GLN A 415 21.35 -7.12 15.53
C GLN A 415 22.45 -7.64 14.60
N SER A 416 22.22 -8.76 13.91
CA SER A 416 23.17 -9.33 12.96
C SER A 416 23.47 -8.39 11.78
N MET A 417 22.43 -7.73 11.25
CA MET A 417 22.55 -6.73 10.18
C MET A 417 23.36 -5.52 10.64
N ILE A 418 23.12 -5.02 11.85
CA ILE A 418 23.85 -3.88 12.41
C ILE A 418 25.32 -4.23 12.69
N LEU A 419 25.60 -5.42 13.26
CA LEU A 419 26.96 -5.89 13.49
C LEU A 419 27.74 -6.02 12.17
N PHE A 420 27.09 -6.51 11.12
CA PHE A 420 27.66 -6.55 9.78
C PHE A 420 27.92 -5.13 9.24
N ALA A 421 26.94 -4.23 9.33
CA ALA A 421 27.04 -2.86 8.86
C ALA A 421 28.17 -2.08 9.55
N ALA A 422 28.46 -2.41 10.82
CA ALA A 422 29.54 -1.84 11.62
C ALA A 422 30.91 -2.51 11.38
N GLY A 423 31.03 -3.47 10.45
CA GLY A 423 32.28 -4.16 10.15
C GLY A 423 32.74 -5.17 11.21
N ARG A 424 31.92 -5.49 12.21
CA ARG A 424 32.30 -6.32 13.37
C ARG A 424 32.16 -7.81 13.09
N SER A 425 32.97 -8.33 12.16
CA SER A 425 32.88 -9.72 11.68
C SER A 425 33.02 -10.78 12.77
N GLU A 426 33.92 -10.58 13.75
CA GLU A 426 34.12 -11.50 14.87
C GLU A 426 32.94 -11.48 15.86
N ALA A 427 32.43 -10.29 16.19
CA ALA A 427 31.25 -10.17 17.05
C ALA A 427 30.01 -10.81 16.40
N LEU A 428 29.84 -10.64 15.08
CA LEU A 428 28.77 -11.31 14.34
C LEU A 428 28.91 -12.83 14.34
N LYS A 429 30.13 -13.36 14.16
CA LYS A 429 30.39 -14.79 14.20
C LYS A 429 30.08 -15.37 15.58
N ARG A 430 30.53 -14.69 16.64
CA ARG A 430 30.23 -15.03 18.03
C ARG A 430 28.72 -15.04 18.29
N PHE A 431 28.01 -14.01 17.85
CA PHE A 431 26.56 -13.88 17.98
C PHE A 431 25.80 -15.03 17.29
N LEU A 432 26.19 -15.38 16.06
CA LEU A 432 25.53 -16.44 15.30
C LEU A 432 25.85 -17.85 15.83
N VAL A 433 27.11 -18.11 16.18
CA VAL A 433 27.62 -19.46 16.52
C VAL A 433 27.65 -19.73 18.02
N GLU A 434 28.34 -18.90 18.80
CA GLU A 434 28.56 -19.14 20.23
C GLU A 434 27.33 -18.82 21.06
N GLU A 435 26.67 -17.72 20.71
CA GLU A 435 25.42 -17.27 21.32
C GLU A 435 24.22 -18.03 20.74
N GLY A 436 24.39 -18.71 19.60
CA GLY A 436 23.44 -19.66 19.05
C GLY A 436 22.25 -19.06 18.31
N ALA A 437 22.30 -17.76 17.95
CA ALA A 437 21.24 -17.14 17.15
C ALA A 437 21.04 -17.83 15.79
N GLY A 438 22.13 -18.33 15.19
CA GLY A 438 22.12 -19.07 13.92
C GLY A 438 21.64 -20.52 14.02
N ASN A 439 21.48 -21.08 15.23
CA ASN A 439 20.93 -22.42 15.41
C ASN A 439 19.40 -22.46 15.27
N ASP A 440 18.73 -21.31 15.34
CA ASP A 440 17.28 -21.22 15.15
C ASP A 440 16.94 -21.25 13.65
N GLN A 441 16.27 -22.29 13.18
CA GLN A 441 15.85 -22.38 11.79
C GLN A 441 14.93 -21.22 11.37
N ARG A 442 14.16 -20.67 12.31
CA ARG A 442 13.28 -19.51 12.09
C ARG A 442 14.09 -18.25 11.77
N PHE A 443 15.30 -18.10 12.32
CA PHE A 443 16.20 -16.99 11.99
C PHE A 443 16.50 -16.96 10.49
N TRP A 444 16.91 -18.09 9.93
CA TRP A 444 17.26 -18.16 8.50
C TRP A 444 16.04 -18.05 7.59
N GLY A 445 14.90 -18.63 7.99
CA GLY A 445 13.64 -18.47 7.26
C GLY A 445 13.19 -17.01 7.18
N LEU A 446 13.22 -16.29 8.31
CA LEU A 446 12.86 -14.88 8.37
C LEU A 446 13.89 -14.00 7.65
N ALA A 447 15.18 -14.28 7.76
CA ALA A 447 16.20 -13.54 7.03
C ALA A 447 16.03 -13.69 5.50
N GLN A 448 15.71 -14.91 5.02
CA GLN A 448 15.43 -15.16 3.61
C GLN A 448 14.19 -14.41 3.12
N ALA A 449 13.12 -14.39 3.92
CA ALA A 449 11.92 -13.62 3.61
C ALA A 449 12.21 -12.11 3.57
N LEU A 450 12.89 -11.56 4.58
CA LEU A 450 13.24 -10.14 4.62
C LEU A 450 14.17 -9.74 3.46
N SER A 451 15.11 -10.59 3.06
CA SER A 451 15.95 -10.39 1.87
C SER A 451 15.12 -10.23 0.59
N ALA A 452 14.09 -11.07 0.41
CA ALA A 452 13.18 -10.95 -0.73
C ALA A 452 12.32 -9.67 -0.68
N LEU A 453 11.95 -9.23 0.54
CA LEU A 453 11.04 -8.10 0.76
C LEU A 453 11.70 -6.72 0.78
N TYR A 454 12.97 -6.62 1.20
CA TYR A 454 13.65 -5.33 1.21
C TYR A 454 13.85 -4.79 -0.22
N PRO A 455 13.56 -3.49 -0.45
CA PRO A 455 13.73 -2.86 -1.75
C PRO A 455 15.17 -2.98 -2.26
N THR A 456 15.32 -3.18 -3.57
CA THR A 456 16.62 -3.22 -4.24
C THR A 456 17.37 -1.90 -4.05
N GLY A 457 18.69 -1.97 -3.84
CA GLY A 457 19.52 -0.78 -3.59
C GLY A 457 19.50 -0.22 -2.16
N THR A 458 18.70 -0.79 -1.24
CA THR A 458 18.72 -0.37 0.18
C THR A 458 19.89 -0.98 0.95
N ASP A 459 20.34 -0.27 1.98
CA ASP A 459 21.36 -0.77 2.92
C ASP A 459 20.86 -2.02 3.65
N GLU A 460 19.58 -2.05 4.03
CA GLU A 460 18.96 -3.20 4.69
C GLU A 460 19.03 -4.47 3.84
N LYS A 461 18.73 -4.38 2.53
CA LYS A 461 18.86 -5.52 1.62
C LYS A 461 20.29 -6.05 1.59
N ARG A 462 21.26 -5.16 1.43
CA ARG A 462 22.70 -5.52 1.41
C ARG A 462 23.11 -6.19 2.73
N TRP A 463 22.64 -5.68 3.86
CA TRP A 463 23.00 -6.24 5.18
C TRP A 463 22.40 -7.62 5.40
N VAL A 464 21.12 -7.84 5.08
CA VAL A 464 20.49 -9.16 5.26
C VAL A 464 21.07 -10.20 4.29
N ASP A 465 21.35 -9.83 3.04
CA ASP A 465 21.99 -10.72 2.05
C ASP A 465 23.39 -11.14 2.51
N SER A 466 24.13 -10.22 3.12
CA SER A 466 25.46 -10.50 3.66
C SER A 466 25.41 -11.42 4.88
N VAL A 467 24.39 -11.29 5.74
CA VAL A 467 24.15 -12.22 6.85
C VAL A 467 23.79 -13.61 6.32
N LEU A 468 22.91 -13.70 5.30
CA LEU A 468 22.55 -14.95 4.64
C LEU A 468 23.74 -15.64 3.98
N ALA A 469 24.64 -14.89 3.33
CA ALA A 469 25.85 -15.44 2.71
C ALA A 469 26.76 -16.16 3.73
N ARG A 470 26.76 -15.72 4.99
CA ARG A 470 27.53 -16.35 6.07
C ARG A 470 26.94 -17.67 6.56
N LYS A 471 25.67 -17.99 6.24
CA LYS A 471 25.03 -19.25 6.63
C LYS A 471 25.86 -20.48 6.23
N LYS A 472 26.25 -20.56 4.95
CA LYS A 472 27.06 -21.66 4.40
C LYS A 472 28.48 -21.68 4.98
N GLY A 473 29.08 -20.51 5.17
CA GLY A 473 30.44 -20.37 5.70
C GLY A 473 30.57 -20.75 7.18
N LEU A 474 29.48 -20.66 7.94
CA LEU A 474 29.45 -20.98 9.37
C LEU A 474 28.87 -22.37 9.67
N GLY A 475 28.36 -23.09 8.66
CA GLY A 475 27.95 -24.49 8.77
C GLY A 475 26.52 -24.74 9.27
N PHE A 476 25.60 -23.79 9.04
CA PHE A 476 24.18 -23.87 9.44
C PHE A 476 23.23 -24.35 8.33
#